data_AF-A0A2E2RUZ9-F1
#
_entry.id   AF-A0A2E2RUZ9-F1
#
_cell.length_a   1.000
_cell.length_b   1.000
_cell.length_c   1.000
_cell.angle_alpha   90.00
_cell.angle_beta   90.00
_cell.angle_gamma   90.00
#
_symmetry.space_group_name_H-M   'P 1'
#
loop_
_entity.id
_entity.type
_entity.pdbx_description
1 polymer ?
#
loop_
_entity_poly.entity_id
_entity_poly.type
_entity_poly.pdbx_seq_one_letter_code
_entity_poly.pdbx_strand_id
1 'polypeptide(L)'
;MSGHADTPWRTIHSAHHHCGWDNAIAPVTTVAPGETLTLQCLDAAGGHYNPESTAADIATMDPARVNPVTGPVFVDGAEPGDALKVTIRDFAPSGFGWSAIIPDFGLLADQFTAPRLHLWDYDRTARTPGVFSTHARVPLKPFAGTIGVALAEPGAHDIIPPRRTGGNMDIRDMAAGTELYLPVEVAGALFSVGDTHAAQGDGEVCGTAIESAMDITVTLDLVKGGAPAFPRFSTPGPVTRHLDAKGYEATTGIGPDLMTAARDAVSGMVDHLSRWRDLAPEDAYLLCSVCGDLRISEVVDAPNWVVSFYFPRIVFE
;
A
#
# COMPACT_ATOMS: atom_id res chain seq x y z
N MET A 1 1.87 -30.92 -6.49
CA MET A 1 2.39 -31.57 -5.26
C MET A 1 2.76 -30.46 -4.30
N SER A 2 1.86 -30.12 -3.40
CA SER A 2 2.01 -29.06 -2.40
C SER A 2 2.61 -29.67 -1.14
N GLY A 3 3.92 -29.53 -0.97
CA GLY A 3 4.63 -29.98 0.22
C GLY A 3 5.25 -28.78 0.92
N HIS A 4 4.45 -28.02 1.67
CA HIS A 4 4.89 -27.13 2.76
C HIS A 4 3.66 -26.76 3.61
N ALA A 5 3.10 -27.76 4.29
CA ALA A 5 2.24 -27.53 5.44
C ALA A 5 3.02 -27.92 6.70
N ASP A 6 2.88 -27.10 7.74
CA ASP A 6 3.04 -27.43 9.15
C ASP A 6 4.40 -27.27 9.83
N THR A 7 5.07 -26.13 9.64
CA THR A 7 5.75 -25.50 10.78
C THR A 7 5.36 -24.02 10.83
N PRO A 8 4.60 -23.57 11.84
CA PRO A 8 4.28 -22.16 11.96
C PRO A 8 5.59 -21.39 12.16
N TRP A 9 5.78 -20.34 11.35
CA TRP A 9 6.89 -19.40 11.54
C TRP A 9 6.75 -18.71 12.90
N ARG A 10 7.84 -18.11 13.40
CA ARG A 10 7.74 -17.20 14.55
C ARG A 10 6.77 -16.08 14.17
N THR A 11 5.76 -15.85 15.01
CA THR A 11 4.78 -14.77 14.81
C THR A 11 5.06 -13.60 15.73
N ILE A 12 5.07 -12.38 15.17
CA ILE A 12 5.03 -11.12 15.92
C ILE A 12 3.60 -10.62 15.87
N HIS A 13 2.96 -10.56 17.03
CA HIS A 13 1.58 -10.14 17.15
C HIS A 13 1.42 -8.63 16.99
N SER A 14 0.25 -8.20 16.53
CA SER A 14 -0.06 -6.80 16.27
C SER A 14 -0.01 -5.91 17.52
N ALA A 15 0.00 -6.47 18.73
CA ALA A 15 0.26 -5.71 19.96
C ALA A 15 1.66 -5.07 20.00
N HIS A 16 2.58 -5.55 19.16
CA HIS A 16 3.93 -5.04 19.01
C HIS A 16 4.03 -4.11 17.78
N HIS A 17 3.31 -2.98 17.83
CA HIS A 17 3.30 -1.97 16.78
C HIS A 17 3.72 -0.59 17.27
N HIS A 18 4.06 0.28 16.32
CA HIS A 18 4.33 1.70 16.53
C HIS A 18 3.81 2.53 15.35
N CYS A 19 3.59 3.84 15.55
CA CYS A 19 3.04 4.77 14.55
C CYS A 19 4.06 5.90 14.23
N GLY A 20 5.33 5.53 14.05
CA GLY A 20 6.39 6.48 13.72
C GLY A 20 7.77 5.83 13.76
N TRP A 21 8.70 6.31 12.94
CA TRP A 21 10.03 5.73 12.87
C TRP A 21 10.95 6.35 13.93
N ASP A 22 11.58 5.54 14.77
CA ASP A 22 12.62 5.99 15.69
C ASP A 22 13.62 4.86 15.93
N ASN A 23 14.91 5.15 15.79
CA ASN A 23 15.98 4.18 15.99
C ASN A 23 16.26 3.85 17.46
N ALA A 24 15.59 4.54 18.39
CA ALA A 24 15.59 4.22 19.82
C ALA A 24 14.51 3.18 20.20
N ILE A 25 13.58 2.82 19.30
CA ILE A 25 12.54 1.81 19.60
C ILE A 25 13.22 0.46 19.81
N ALA A 26 13.01 -0.12 20.99
CA ALA A 26 13.56 -1.42 21.32
C ALA A 26 13.00 -2.49 20.38
N PRO A 27 13.85 -3.36 19.80
CA PRO A 27 13.36 -4.42 18.93
C PRO A 27 12.54 -5.43 19.71
N VAL A 28 11.46 -5.89 19.10
CA VAL A 28 10.54 -6.86 19.71
C VAL A 28 11.11 -8.28 19.67
N THR A 29 12.01 -8.52 18.72
CA THR A 29 12.73 -9.79 18.57
C THR A 29 14.00 -9.60 17.73
N THR A 30 14.89 -10.59 17.81
CA THR A 30 16.07 -10.71 16.96
C THR A 30 15.96 -11.98 16.10
N VAL A 31 16.35 -11.86 14.82
CA VAL A 31 16.42 -12.97 13.86
C VAL A 31 17.78 -12.99 13.18
N ALA A 32 18.27 -14.18 12.84
CA ALA A 32 19.42 -14.33 11.95
C ALA A 32 19.03 -14.05 10.49
N PRO A 33 19.96 -13.61 9.62
CA PRO A 33 19.73 -13.54 8.19
C PRO A 33 19.26 -14.88 7.60
N GLY A 34 18.26 -14.84 6.73
CA GLY A 34 17.60 -15.99 6.13
C GLY A 34 16.39 -16.52 6.92
N GLU A 35 16.13 -16.01 8.12
CA GLU A 35 14.96 -16.42 8.90
C GLU A 35 13.64 -15.91 8.31
N THR A 36 12.59 -16.71 8.47
CA THR A 36 11.22 -16.39 8.05
C THR A 36 10.32 -16.23 9.26
N LEU A 37 9.51 -15.19 9.25
CA LEU A 37 8.60 -14.82 10.32
C LEU A 37 7.28 -14.30 9.75
N THR A 38 6.23 -14.37 10.57
CA THR A 38 4.93 -13.77 10.29
C THR A 38 4.74 -12.55 11.18
N LEU A 39 4.26 -11.43 10.62
CA LEU A 39 3.90 -10.22 11.35
C LEU A 39 2.40 -9.97 11.18
N GLN A 40 1.68 -9.85 12.28
CA GLN A 40 0.26 -9.52 12.25
C GLN A 40 0.10 -8.01 12.20
N CYS A 41 -0.56 -7.50 11.16
CA CYS A 41 -0.69 -6.07 10.91
C CYS A 41 -2.14 -5.62 11.13
N LEU A 42 -2.31 -4.48 11.79
CA LEU A 42 -3.58 -3.75 11.76
C LEU A 42 -3.70 -3.02 10.41
N ASP A 43 -4.92 -2.63 10.03
CA ASP A 43 -5.14 -1.70 8.92
C ASP A 43 -4.61 -0.29 9.23
N ALA A 44 -4.57 0.59 8.21
CA ALA A 44 -4.17 1.99 8.31
C ALA A 44 -4.87 2.80 9.41
N ALA A 45 -6.08 2.40 9.81
CA ALA A 45 -6.88 3.04 10.84
C ALA A 45 -6.63 2.45 12.24
N GLY A 46 -5.73 1.46 12.36
CA GLY A 46 -5.48 0.77 13.62
C GLY A 46 -6.69 0.00 14.16
N GLY A 47 -7.57 -0.47 13.26
CA GLY A 47 -8.80 -1.18 13.60
C GLY A 47 -9.94 -0.27 14.08
N HIS A 48 -9.91 1.03 13.73
CA HIS A 48 -10.95 2.00 14.05
C HIS A 48 -12.30 1.66 13.41
N TYR A 49 -12.29 1.23 12.15
CA TYR A 49 -13.52 0.91 11.41
C TYR A 49 -13.94 -0.56 11.58
N ASN A 50 -15.24 -0.78 11.57
CA ASN A 50 -15.88 -2.09 11.63
C ASN A 50 -17.06 -2.15 10.63
N PRO A 51 -17.72 -3.32 10.43
CA PRO A 51 -18.81 -3.46 9.48
C PRO A 51 -20.02 -2.53 9.69
N GLU A 52 -20.16 -1.95 10.88
CA GLU A 52 -21.23 -1.00 11.22
C GLU A 52 -20.80 0.47 11.09
N SER A 53 -19.54 0.76 10.74
CA SER A 53 -19.03 2.12 10.59
C SER A 53 -19.70 2.89 9.45
N THR A 54 -19.71 4.21 9.61
CA THR A 54 -20.30 5.17 8.68
C THR A 54 -19.32 6.28 8.34
N ALA A 55 -19.64 7.09 7.33
CA ALA A 55 -18.80 8.25 6.97
C ALA A 55 -18.63 9.26 8.12
N ALA A 56 -19.51 9.27 9.12
CA ALA A 56 -19.36 10.11 10.31
C ALA A 56 -18.16 9.68 11.18
N ASP A 57 -17.77 8.41 11.14
CA ASP A 57 -16.66 7.87 11.93
C ASP A 57 -15.28 8.28 11.39
N ILE A 58 -15.21 8.81 10.16
CA ILE A 58 -13.98 9.40 9.62
C ILE A 58 -13.48 10.54 10.52
N ALA A 59 -14.39 11.37 11.01
CA ALA A 59 -14.05 12.51 11.87
C ALA A 59 -13.62 12.10 13.29
N THR A 60 -13.79 10.83 13.67
CA THR A 60 -13.45 10.33 15.01
C THR A 60 -12.15 9.54 15.04
N MET A 61 -11.51 9.33 13.88
CA MET A 61 -10.22 8.66 13.77
C MET A 61 -9.13 9.46 14.47
N ASP A 62 -8.30 8.80 15.27
CA ASP A 62 -7.17 9.43 15.99
C ASP A 62 -5.94 9.51 15.08
N PRO A 63 -5.50 10.72 14.67
CA PRO A 63 -4.34 10.87 13.78
C PRO A 63 -3.03 10.33 14.39
N ALA A 64 -2.94 10.20 15.73
CA ALA A 64 -1.74 9.66 16.36
C ALA A 64 -1.63 8.12 16.27
N ARG A 65 -2.67 7.46 15.77
CA ARG A 65 -2.79 5.99 15.73
C ARG A 65 -2.88 5.42 14.32
N VAL A 66 -2.76 6.26 13.30
CA VAL A 66 -2.81 5.84 11.90
C VAL A 66 -1.51 5.14 11.47
N ASN A 67 -1.61 4.34 10.41
CA ASN A 67 -0.56 3.52 9.78
C ASN A 67 0.34 2.77 10.78
N PRO A 68 -0.22 2.05 11.77
CA PRO A 68 0.58 1.27 12.70
C PRO A 68 1.38 0.21 11.95
N VAL A 69 2.68 0.11 12.25
CA VAL A 69 3.56 -0.93 11.72
C VAL A 69 4.02 -1.87 12.82
N THR A 70 3.99 -3.17 12.53
CA THR A 70 4.42 -4.23 13.45
C THR A 70 5.94 -4.37 13.41
N GLY A 71 6.57 -4.47 14.59
CA GLY A 71 8.02 -4.51 14.78
C GLY A 71 8.49 -3.51 15.85
N PRO A 72 9.76 -3.06 15.84
CA PRO A 72 10.80 -3.40 14.88
C PRO A 72 11.49 -4.74 15.15
N VAL A 73 11.91 -5.40 14.09
CA VAL A 73 12.68 -6.66 14.12
C VAL A 73 14.16 -6.33 13.94
N PHE A 74 14.99 -6.81 14.86
CA PHE A 74 16.44 -6.70 14.75
C PHE A 74 16.99 -7.86 13.92
N VAL A 75 17.78 -7.57 12.89
CA VAL A 75 18.45 -8.57 12.05
C VAL A 75 19.92 -8.67 12.45
N ASP A 76 20.33 -9.82 12.96
CA ASP A 76 21.69 -10.02 13.47
C ASP A 76 22.75 -9.78 12.38
N GLY A 77 23.82 -9.07 12.75
CA GLY A 77 24.92 -8.70 11.85
C GLY A 77 24.63 -7.61 10.81
N ALA A 78 23.42 -7.04 10.77
CA ALA A 78 23.10 -5.91 9.91
C ALA A 78 23.76 -4.62 10.41
N GLU A 79 24.50 -3.94 9.53
CA GLU A 79 25.23 -2.71 9.83
C GLU A 79 24.95 -1.62 8.79
N PRO A 80 25.14 -0.33 9.14
CA PRO A 80 24.98 0.76 8.19
C PRO A 80 25.80 0.53 6.90
N GLY A 81 25.14 0.65 5.75
CA GLY A 81 25.72 0.38 4.42
C GLY A 81 25.43 -1.01 3.85
N ASP A 82 24.83 -1.91 4.63
CA ASP A 82 24.25 -3.14 4.12
C ASP A 82 22.87 -2.91 3.48
N ALA A 83 22.40 -3.87 2.69
CA ALA A 83 21.01 -3.95 2.29
C ALA A 83 20.30 -5.06 3.07
N LEU A 84 19.15 -4.72 3.66
CA LEU A 84 18.20 -5.70 4.13
C LEU A 84 17.38 -6.19 2.94
N LYS A 85 17.52 -7.47 2.59
CA LYS A 85 16.69 -8.13 1.58
C LYS A 85 15.45 -8.70 2.27
N VAL A 86 14.28 -8.20 1.90
CA VAL A 86 12.98 -8.68 2.36
C VAL A 86 12.33 -9.46 1.24
N THR A 87 12.13 -10.76 1.43
CA THR A 87 11.33 -11.57 0.51
C THR A 87 9.93 -11.71 1.06
N ILE A 88 8.95 -11.11 0.39
CA ILE A 88 7.54 -11.18 0.78
C ILE A 88 6.99 -12.52 0.32
N ARG A 89 6.61 -13.39 1.26
CA ARG A 89 6.22 -14.77 0.97
C ARG A 89 4.73 -14.90 0.71
N ASP A 90 3.92 -14.37 1.61
CA ASP A 90 2.47 -14.57 1.59
C ASP A 90 1.76 -13.53 2.44
N PHE A 91 0.46 -13.39 2.21
CA PHE A 91 -0.47 -12.59 3.00
C PHE A 91 -1.67 -13.45 3.40
N ALA A 92 -2.13 -13.30 4.64
CA ALA A 92 -3.41 -13.82 5.10
C ALA A 92 -4.34 -12.66 5.48
N PRO A 93 -5.19 -12.21 4.54
CA PRO A 93 -6.13 -11.13 4.77
C PRO A 93 -7.24 -11.44 5.78
N SER A 94 -7.73 -10.40 6.48
CA SER A 94 -8.84 -10.49 7.44
C SER A 94 -10.20 -10.77 6.79
N GLY A 95 -10.37 -10.39 5.51
CA GLY A 95 -11.64 -10.47 4.77
C GLY A 95 -12.52 -9.23 4.90
N PHE A 96 -12.09 -8.23 5.67
CA PHE A 96 -12.74 -6.93 5.79
C PHE A 96 -11.78 -5.84 5.35
N GLY A 97 -12.28 -4.79 4.72
CA GLY A 97 -11.48 -3.60 4.50
C GLY A 97 -12.32 -2.34 4.36
N TRP A 98 -11.65 -1.21 4.20
CA TRP A 98 -12.32 0.08 4.04
C TRP A 98 -11.58 0.95 3.02
N SER A 99 -12.29 1.88 2.42
CA SER A 99 -11.71 2.98 1.63
C SER A 99 -12.46 4.25 2.00
N ALA A 100 -11.76 5.38 2.04
CA ALA A 100 -12.37 6.65 2.40
C ALA A 100 -11.92 7.82 1.53
N ILE A 101 -12.86 8.72 1.26
CA ILE A 101 -12.55 10.11 0.96
C ILE A 101 -12.50 10.81 2.31
N ILE A 102 -11.30 11.21 2.71
CA ILE A 102 -11.05 11.98 3.93
C ILE A 102 -10.95 13.45 3.53
N PRO A 103 -11.73 14.37 4.14
CA PRO A 103 -11.65 15.79 3.83
C PRO A 103 -10.21 16.33 3.97
N ASP A 104 -9.82 17.23 3.07
CA ASP A 104 -8.48 17.84 2.98
C ASP A 104 -7.34 16.87 2.64
N PHE A 105 -7.65 15.65 2.19
CA PHE A 105 -6.67 14.61 1.84
C PHE A 105 -6.93 13.98 0.46
N GLY A 106 -5.86 13.51 -0.19
CA GLY A 106 -5.89 12.95 -1.54
C GLY A 106 -5.63 13.97 -2.67
N LEU A 107 -5.45 13.46 -3.89
CA LEU A 107 -5.02 14.25 -5.06
C LEU A 107 -6.02 15.34 -5.45
N LEU A 108 -7.32 15.07 -5.30
CA LEU A 108 -8.44 15.95 -5.64
C LEU A 108 -9.20 16.45 -4.39
N ALA A 109 -8.50 16.65 -3.27
CA ALA A 109 -9.11 17.05 -1.99
C ALA A 109 -9.99 18.31 -2.07
N ASP A 110 -9.67 19.24 -2.98
CA ASP A 110 -10.44 20.46 -3.22
C ASP A 110 -11.75 20.25 -4.02
N GLN A 111 -11.86 19.12 -4.72
CA GLN A 111 -13.06 18.73 -5.48
C GLN A 111 -13.97 17.79 -4.66
N PHE A 112 -13.38 16.97 -3.78
CA PHE A 112 -14.07 15.96 -2.97
C PHE A 112 -14.00 16.28 -1.49
N THR A 113 -14.74 17.31 -1.07
CA THR A 113 -14.67 17.85 0.30
C THR A 113 -15.55 17.12 1.31
N ALA A 114 -16.50 16.31 0.84
CA ALA A 114 -17.42 15.57 1.71
C ALA A 114 -16.86 14.18 2.05
N PRO A 115 -16.97 13.73 3.31
CA PRO A 115 -16.48 12.41 3.68
C PRO A 115 -17.32 11.30 3.03
N ARG A 116 -16.64 10.27 2.52
CA ARG A 116 -17.26 9.05 1.97
C ARG A 116 -16.51 7.85 2.52
N LEU A 117 -17.21 6.88 3.11
CA LEU A 117 -16.63 5.63 3.59
C LEU A 117 -17.26 4.46 2.84
N HIS A 118 -16.46 3.62 2.20
CA HIS A 118 -16.89 2.34 1.64
C HIS A 118 -16.29 1.20 2.46
N LEU A 119 -17.14 0.25 2.88
CA LEU A 119 -16.73 -0.93 3.63
C LEU A 119 -16.77 -2.15 2.70
N TRP A 120 -15.66 -2.88 2.65
CA TRP A 120 -15.46 -4.03 1.81
C TRP A 120 -15.61 -5.32 2.61
N ASP A 121 -16.36 -6.26 2.05
CA ASP A 121 -16.36 -7.66 2.46
C ASP A 121 -15.80 -8.49 1.30
N TYR A 122 -14.82 -9.34 1.60
CA TYR A 122 -14.17 -10.18 0.61
C TYR A 122 -13.66 -11.48 1.23
N ASP A 123 -13.52 -12.50 0.41
CA ASP A 123 -13.05 -13.80 0.87
C ASP A 123 -11.58 -13.72 1.32
N ARG A 124 -11.25 -14.36 2.44
CA ARG A 124 -9.91 -14.33 3.06
C ARG A 124 -8.81 -14.92 2.20
N THR A 125 -9.11 -15.65 1.13
CA THR A 125 -8.08 -16.09 0.18
C THR A 125 -7.66 -14.97 -0.77
N ALA A 126 -8.44 -13.88 -0.87
CA ALA A 126 -8.29 -12.79 -1.84
C ALA A 126 -8.13 -13.27 -3.30
N ARG A 127 -8.67 -14.46 -3.62
CA ARG A 127 -8.66 -15.03 -4.98
C ARG A 127 -9.89 -14.64 -5.80
N THR A 128 -10.90 -14.08 -5.15
CA THR A 128 -12.09 -13.52 -5.78
C THR A 128 -12.07 -12.00 -5.66
N PRO A 129 -12.63 -11.28 -6.64
CA PRO A 129 -12.75 -9.83 -6.56
C PRO A 129 -13.57 -9.37 -5.35
N GLY A 130 -13.14 -8.28 -4.70
CA GLY A 130 -13.91 -7.57 -3.68
C GLY A 130 -15.12 -6.89 -4.28
N VAL A 131 -16.23 -6.85 -3.54
CA VAL A 131 -17.50 -6.29 -4.04
C VAL A 131 -17.57 -4.80 -3.69
N PHE A 132 -17.58 -3.95 -4.71
CA PHE A 132 -17.84 -2.52 -4.52
C PHE A 132 -19.33 -2.20 -4.68
N SER A 133 -19.99 -2.80 -5.66
CA SER A 133 -21.43 -2.63 -5.90
C SER A 133 -22.00 -3.83 -6.64
N THR A 134 -23.27 -3.77 -7.02
CA THR A 134 -23.90 -4.76 -7.91
C THR A 134 -23.27 -4.81 -9.30
N HIS A 135 -22.54 -3.76 -9.70
CA HIS A 135 -21.99 -3.59 -11.04
C HIS A 135 -20.46 -3.50 -11.08
N ALA A 136 -19.80 -3.28 -9.94
CA ALA A 136 -18.36 -3.12 -9.85
C ALA A 136 -17.74 -4.11 -8.86
N ARG A 137 -16.69 -4.81 -9.30
CA ARG A 137 -15.91 -5.74 -8.49
C ARG A 137 -14.42 -5.55 -8.73
N VAL A 138 -13.63 -5.41 -7.67
CA VAL A 138 -12.20 -5.10 -7.78
C VAL A 138 -11.37 -6.36 -7.60
N PRO A 139 -10.61 -6.82 -8.61
CA PRO A 139 -9.64 -7.88 -8.43
C PRO A 139 -8.63 -7.52 -7.34
N LEU A 140 -8.38 -8.45 -6.42
CA LEU A 140 -7.52 -8.22 -5.27
C LEU A 140 -6.08 -8.66 -5.54
N LYS A 141 -5.13 -7.95 -4.95
CA LYS A 141 -3.70 -8.30 -4.90
C LYS A 141 -3.16 -7.76 -3.58
N PRO A 142 -3.25 -8.54 -2.49
CA PRO A 142 -2.75 -8.15 -1.18
C PRO A 142 -1.28 -7.70 -1.21
N PHE A 143 -0.99 -6.59 -0.53
CA PHE A 143 0.36 -6.05 -0.40
C PHE A 143 0.53 -5.21 0.88
N ALA A 144 1.76 -4.81 1.20
CA ALA A 144 2.06 -3.89 2.30
C ALA A 144 2.33 -2.46 1.78
N GLY A 145 1.53 -1.48 2.21
CA GLY A 145 1.71 -0.06 1.89
C GLY A 145 2.90 0.55 2.65
N THR A 146 2.97 0.27 3.96
CA THR A 146 4.10 0.70 4.81
C THR A 146 5.07 -0.45 5.11
N ILE A 147 6.28 -0.39 4.56
CA ILE A 147 7.35 -1.36 4.80
C ILE A 147 8.73 -0.70 4.80
N GLY A 148 9.51 -0.84 5.87
CA GLY A 148 10.73 -0.06 6.03
C GLY A 148 11.66 -0.48 7.15
N VAL A 149 12.78 0.23 7.26
CA VAL A 149 13.79 0.12 8.32
C VAL A 149 14.03 1.49 8.96
N ALA A 150 14.54 1.50 10.19
CA ALA A 150 14.78 2.74 10.92
C ALA A 150 15.86 3.61 10.26
N LEU A 151 15.69 4.93 10.41
CA LEU A 151 16.61 5.95 9.90
C LEU A 151 17.81 6.12 10.82
N ALA A 152 18.94 6.58 10.26
CA ALA A 152 20.09 7.00 11.07
C ALA A 152 19.79 8.22 11.95
N GLU A 153 18.92 9.11 11.46
CA GLU A 153 18.56 10.33 12.17
C GLU A 153 17.78 10.00 13.45
N PRO A 154 18.25 10.42 14.65
CA PRO A 154 17.62 10.09 15.91
C PRO A 154 16.30 10.82 16.12
N GLY A 155 15.44 10.23 16.97
CA GLY A 155 14.16 10.81 17.36
C GLY A 155 12.99 10.30 16.53
N ALA A 156 11.79 10.73 16.92
CA ALA A 156 10.55 10.30 16.28
C ALA A 156 10.35 11.00 14.93
N HIS A 157 10.13 10.19 13.91
CA HIS A 157 9.83 10.59 12.56
C HIS A 157 8.41 10.17 12.18
N ASP A 158 7.67 11.06 11.52
CA ASP A 158 6.31 10.80 11.04
C ASP A 158 6.25 9.53 10.16
N ILE A 159 5.19 8.73 10.36
CA ILE A 159 4.90 7.49 9.66
C ILE A 159 4.36 7.74 8.25
N ILE A 160 3.65 8.85 8.04
CA ILE A 160 2.91 9.16 6.81
C ILE A 160 3.81 9.34 5.57
N PRO A 161 4.91 10.12 5.60
CA PRO A 161 5.69 10.33 4.38
C PRO A 161 6.59 9.11 4.07
N PRO A 162 6.71 8.70 2.79
CA PRO A 162 7.74 7.74 2.37
C PRO A 162 9.14 8.29 2.62
N ARG A 163 10.09 7.38 2.85
CA ARG A 163 11.48 7.69 3.17
C ARG A 163 12.42 6.87 2.30
N ARG A 164 13.69 7.28 2.25
CA ARG A 164 14.73 6.52 1.53
C ARG A 164 14.99 5.13 2.12
N THR A 165 14.57 4.90 3.37
CA THR A 165 14.63 3.61 4.07
C THR A 165 13.34 2.78 3.92
N GLY A 166 12.46 3.15 3.00
CA GLY A 166 11.12 2.56 2.84
C GLY A 166 10.07 3.41 3.56
N GLY A 167 9.24 2.79 4.39
CA GLY A 167 8.14 3.47 5.06
C GLY A 167 6.87 3.40 4.23
N ASN A 168 6.04 4.43 4.31
CA ASN A 168 4.73 4.48 3.65
C ASN A 168 4.88 4.73 2.14
N MET A 169 5.21 3.67 1.40
CA MET A 169 5.56 3.76 -0.02
C MET A 169 4.34 3.59 -0.92
N ASP A 170 3.32 2.86 -0.47
CA ASP A 170 2.07 2.61 -1.20
C ASP A 170 2.30 2.11 -2.63
N ILE A 171 3.34 1.29 -2.76
CA ILE A 171 3.67 0.59 -4.01
C ILE A 171 2.93 -0.75 -3.95
N ARG A 172 1.83 -0.86 -4.71
CA ARG A 172 1.01 -2.10 -4.82
C ARG A 172 1.75 -3.36 -5.28
N ASP A 173 3.01 -3.21 -5.68
CA ASP A 173 3.91 -4.30 -6.03
C ASP A 173 4.65 -4.90 -4.83
N MET A 174 4.48 -4.38 -3.61
CA MET A 174 4.95 -4.98 -2.36
C MET A 174 4.12 -6.21 -1.96
N ALA A 175 3.85 -7.08 -2.93
CA ALA A 175 3.00 -8.25 -2.85
C ALA A 175 3.81 -9.55 -2.74
N ALA A 176 3.11 -10.68 -2.57
CA ALA A 176 3.74 -11.99 -2.48
C ALA A 176 4.64 -12.29 -3.70
N GLY A 177 5.86 -12.76 -3.39
CA GLY A 177 6.93 -13.04 -4.35
C GLY A 177 7.89 -11.87 -4.62
N THR A 178 7.61 -10.66 -4.13
CA THR A 178 8.51 -9.52 -4.29
C THR A 178 9.75 -9.67 -3.42
N GLU A 179 10.90 -9.33 -4.01
CA GLU A 179 12.15 -9.13 -3.28
C GLU A 179 12.45 -7.64 -3.18
N LEU A 180 12.37 -7.10 -1.98
CA LEU A 180 12.65 -5.70 -1.65
C LEU A 180 14.03 -5.59 -1.01
N TYR A 181 14.78 -4.53 -1.35
CA TYR A 181 16.09 -4.21 -0.80
C TYR A 181 16.01 -2.81 -0.17
N LEU A 182 16.22 -2.75 1.14
CA LEU A 182 16.18 -1.52 1.94
C LEU A 182 17.59 -1.15 2.42
N PRO A 183 17.99 0.14 2.38
CA PRO A 183 19.26 0.56 2.92
C PRO A 183 19.27 0.49 4.45
N VAL A 184 20.18 -0.29 5.01
CA VAL A 184 20.41 -0.34 6.45
C VAL A 184 21.17 0.91 6.85
N GLU A 185 20.59 1.70 7.77
CA GLU A 185 21.19 2.92 8.30
C GLU A 185 21.59 2.82 9.78
N VAL A 186 21.08 1.81 10.48
CA VAL A 186 21.35 1.55 11.90
C VAL A 186 21.62 0.07 12.12
N ALA A 187 22.36 -0.25 13.17
CA ALA A 187 22.63 -1.63 13.53
C ALA A 187 21.33 -2.42 13.72
N GLY A 188 21.27 -3.62 13.15
CA GLY A 188 20.08 -4.46 13.21
C GLY A 188 18.96 -4.08 12.25
N ALA A 189 19.12 -3.00 11.46
CA ALA A 189 18.12 -2.41 10.55
C ALA A 189 16.84 -1.88 11.21
N LEU A 190 16.26 -2.62 12.17
CA LEU A 190 14.98 -2.32 12.84
C LEU A 190 13.83 -2.33 11.83
N PHE A 191 13.56 -3.50 11.26
CA PHE A 191 12.54 -3.70 10.22
C PHE A 191 11.11 -3.68 10.78
N SER A 192 10.23 -2.94 10.13
CA SER A 192 8.80 -2.90 10.43
C SER A 192 7.95 -2.90 9.17
N VAL A 193 6.73 -3.43 9.30
CA VAL A 193 5.74 -3.52 8.21
C VAL A 193 4.34 -3.41 8.77
N GLY A 194 3.44 -2.78 8.04
CA GLY A 194 2.03 -2.62 8.41
C GLY A 194 1.25 -2.06 7.24
N ASP A 195 0.11 -1.44 7.54
CA ASP A 195 -0.67 -0.70 6.54
C ASP A 195 -0.92 -1.55 5.28
N THR A 196 -1.53 -2.71 5.51
CA THR A 196 -1.73 -3.70 4.45
C THR A 196 -3.00 -3.42 3.68
N HIS A 197 -2.96 -3.66 2.37
CA HIS A 197 -4.05 -3.32 1.46
C HIS A 197 -4.49 -4.55 0.67
N ALA A 198 -5.79 -4.75 0.48
CA ALA A 198 -6.31 -5.84 -0.35
C ALA A 198 -6.22 -5.53 -1.85
N ALA A 199 -6.32 -4.25 -2.22
CA ALA A 199 -6.06 -3.74 -3.55
C ALA A 199 -5.78 -2.22 -3.48
N GLN A 200 -4.99 -1.73 -4.43
CA GLN A 200 -4.75 -0.31 -4.64
C GLN A 200 -4.45 -0.07 -6.13
N GLY A 201 -4.80 1.12 -6.61
CA GLY A 201 -4.34 1.68 -7.85
C GLY A 201 -2.97 2.36 -7.73
N ASP A 202 -2.30 2.61 -8.86
CA ASP A 202 -1.10 3.44 -8.85
C ASP A 202 -1.48 4.90 -8.55
N GLY A 203 -0.76 5.51 -7.60
CA GLY A 203 -0.96 6.88 -7.16
C GLY A 203 -1.94 7.08 -6.00
N GLU A 204 -2.64 6.01 -5.56
CA GLU A 204 -3.55 6.03 -4.40
C GLU A 204 -4.40 7.31 -4.34
N VAL A 205 -5.08 7.60 -5.45
CA VAL A 205 -5.42 8.98 -5.79
C VAL A 205 -6.39 9.64 -4.80
N CYS A 206 -7.24 8.87 -4.10
CA CYS A 206 -8.12 9.41 -3.05
C CYS A 206 -7.48 9.45 -1.65
N GLY A 207 -6.23 9.00 -1.53
CA GLY A 207 -5.48 8.88 -0.30
C GLY A 207 -5.70 7.59 0.47
N THR A 208 -6.55 6.67 -0.01
CA THR A 208 -6.73 5.36 0.63
C THR A 208 -6.84 4.26 -0.40
N ALA A 209 -6.42 3.07 -0.01
CA ALA A 209 -6.58 1.81 -0.73
C ALA A 209 -7.83 1.05 -0.27
N ILE A 210 -7.92 -0.26 -0.55
CA ILE A 210 -8.74 -1.19 0.25
C ILE A 210 -7.93 -1.55 1.50
N GLU A 211 -7.98 -0.66 2.49
CA GLU A 211 -7.29 -0.77 3.77
C GLU A 211 -7.75 -2.01 4.52
N SER A 212 -6.83 -2.89 4.93
CA SER A 212 -7.23 -4.15 5.55
C SER A 212 -6.14 -4.75 6.44
N ALA A 213 -6.53 -5.21 7.63
CA ALA A 213 -5.65 -5.98 8.49
C ALA A 213 -5.26 -7.31 7.84
N MET A 214 -3.97 -7.66 7.87
CA MET A 214 -3.43 -8.91 7.32
C MET A 214 -2.25 -9.42 8.14
N ASP A 215 -2.08 -10.74 8.15
CA ASP A 215 -0.81 -11.35 8.56
C ASP A 215 0.11 -11.44 7.33
N ILE A 216 1.29 -10.84 7.40
CA ILE A 216 2.31 -10.90 6.34
C ILE A 216 3.42 -11.86 6.75
N THR A 217 3.83 -12.75 5.83
CA THR A 217 5.00 -13.62 6.04
C THR A 217 6.17 -13.13 5.20
N VAL A 218 7.32 -12.91 5.83
CA VAL A 218 8.53 -12.40 5.17
C VAL A 218 9.75 -13.23 5.54
N THR A 219 10.71 -13.35 4.61
CA THR A 219 12.08 -13.77 4.91
C THR A 219 12.98 -12.54 4.94
N LEU A 220 13.75 -12.37 6.01
CA LEU A 220 14.70 -11.28 6.17
C LEU A 220 16.12 -11.82 5.98
N ASP A 221 16.85 -11.28 5.00
CA ASP A 221 18.22 -11.67 4.66
C ASP A 221 19.10 -10.43 4.52
N LEU A 222 20.42 -10.60 4.49
CA LEU A 222 21.38 -9.50 4.54
C LEU A 222 22.35 -9.55 3.36
N VAL A 223 22.48 -8.43 2.65
CA VAL A 223 23.48 -8.25 1.59
C VAL A 223 24.53 -7.26 2.06
N LYS A 224 25.69 -7.77 2.44
CA LYS A 224 26.78 -6.94 3.00
C LYS A 224 27.29 -5.92 1.98
N GLY A 225 27.36 -4.65 2.40
CA GLY A 225 27.79 -3.53 1.55
C GLY A 225 26.89 -3.28 0.32
N GLY A 226 25.67 -3.82 0.32
CA GLY A 226 24.75 -3.80 -0.82
C GLY A 226 23.69 -2.70 -0.78
N ALA A 227 23.79 -1.72 0.12
CA ALA A 227 22.76 -0.69 0.30
C ALA A 227 22.44 0.07 -1.01
N PRO A 228 21.17 0.09 -1.47
CA PRO A 228 20.76 1.00 -2.52
C PRO A 228 20.55 2.42 -1.97
N ALA A 229 20.55 3.45 -2.82
CA ALA A 229 20.28 4.82 -2.37
C ALA A 229 18.81 5.04 -1.94
N PHE A 230 17.90 4.26 -2.54
CA PHE A 230 16.46 4.24 -2.30
C PHE A 230 15.98 2.79 -2.35
N PRO A 231 14.78 2.46 -1.85
CA PRO A 231 14.24 1.11 -1.93
C PRO A 231 14.26 0.59 -3.37
N ARG A 232 14.77 -0.63 -3.56
CA ARG A 232 14.82 -1.30 -4.86
C ARG A 232 14.09 -2.63 -4.73
N PHE A 233 13.27 -2.99 -5.71
CA PHE A 233 12.59 -4.28 -5.68
C PHE A 233 12.57 -4.98 -7.04
N SER A 234 12.24 -6.27 -7.02
CA SER A 234 11.91 -7.06 -8.20
C SER A 234 10.65 -7.88 -7.95
N THR A 235 9.80 -7.99 -8.96
CA THR A 235 8.56 -8.77 -8.92
C THR A 235 8.73 -10.10 -9.67
N PRO A 236 7.95 -11.15 -9.32
CA PRO A 236 8.07 -12.47 -9.96
C PRO A 236 7.46 -12.53 -11.37
N GLY A 237 6.83 -11.46 -11.86
CA GLY A 237 6.14 -11.40 -13.14
C GLY A 237 5.45 -10.05 -13.38
N PRO A 238 4.50 -9.98 -14.33
CA PRO A 238 3.78 -8.75 -14.64
C PRO A 238 3.05 -8.17 -13.41
N VAL A 239 3.20 -6.86 -13.20
CA VAL A 239 2.71 -6.14 -12.03
C VAL A 239 1.17 -6.07 -11.95
N THR A 240 0.49 -5.98 -13.09
CA THR A 240 -0.96 -5.75 -13.23
C THR A 240 -1.76 -6.97 -13.68
N ARG A 241 -1.20 -8.19 -13.57
CA ARG A 241 -1.84 -9.43 -14.08
C ARG A 241 -3.29 -9.64 -13.63
N HIS A 242 -3.65 -9.18 -12.43
CA HIS A 242 -4.99 -9.28 -11.86
C HIS A 242 -6.02 -8.32 -12.51
N LEU A 243 -5.56 -7.27 -13.20
CA LEU A 243 -6.37 -6.22 -13.82
C LEU A 243 -6.37 -6.27 -15.36
N ASP A 244 -5.27 -6.72 -15.98
CA ASP A 244 -5.03 -6.60 -17.43
C ASP A 244 -5.97 -7.42 -18.35
N ALA A 245 -6.78 -8.33 -17.79
CA ALA A 245 -7.46 -9.36 -18.57
C ALA A 245 -8.56 -8.84 -19.55
N LYS A 246 -9.05 -7.61 -19.36
CA LYS A 246 -10.11 -7.01 -20.19
C LYS A 246 -9.70 -5.69 -20.86
N GLY A 247 -8.44 -5.28 -20.69
CA GLY A 247 -7.95 -3.98 -21.15
C GLY A 247 -8.46 -2.82 -20.28
N TYR A 248 -8.31 -1.59 -20.79
CA TYR A 248 -8.46 -0.36 -20.03
C TYR A 248 -9.24 0.70 -20.81
N GLU A 249 -9.94 1.56 -20.08
CA GLU A 249 -10.31 2.90 -20.52
C GLU A 249 -9.25 3.88 -20.01
N ALA A 250 -8.87 4.89 -20.78
CA ALA A 250 -7.81 5.82 -20.39
C ALA A 250 -8.20 7.28 -20.60
N THR A 251 -7.75 8.14 -19.69
CA THR A 251 -7.89 9.59 -19.76
C THR A 251 -6.54 10.25 -19.51
N THR A 252 -6.34 11.48 -19.99
CA THR A 252 -5.02 12.13 -19.99
C THR A 252 -5.12 13.55 -19.47
N GLY A 253 -4.14 13.97 -18.68
CA GLY A 253 -3.80 15.36 -18.45
C GLY A 253 -2.51 15.70 -19.19
N ILE A 254 -2.48 16.89 -19.79
CA ILE A 254 -1.37 17.35 -20.62
C ILE A 254 -1.06 18.79 -20.25
N GLY A 255 0.17 19.06 -19.82
CA GLY A 255 0.56 20.40 -19.46
C GLY A 255 2.00 20.51 -18.95
N PRO A 256 2.45 21.73 -18.62
CA PRO A 256 3.81 22.01 -18.17
C PRO A 256 4.02 21.71 -16.67
N ASP A 257 3.11 20.98 -16.02
CA ASP A 257 3.22 20.60 -14.61
C ASP A 257 2.61 19.21 -14.42
N LEU A 258 3.41 18.27 -13.92
CA LEU A 258 3.01 16.87 -13.79
C LEU A 258 1.91 16.67 -12.75
N MET A 259 1.88 17.48 -11.68
CA MET A 259 0.86 17.35 -10.65
C MET A 259 -0.51 17.81 -11.15
N THR A 260 -0.55 18.93 -11.87
CA THR A 260 -1.75 19.42 -12.56
C THR A 260 -2.21 18.41 -13.61
N ALA A 261 -1.30 17.88 -14.43
CA ALA A 261 -1.61 16.84 -15.40
C ALA A 261 -2.16 15.54 -14.74
N ALA A 262 -1.61 15.14 -13.59
CA ALA A 262 -2.15 14.01 -12.83
C ALA A 262 -3.59 14.27 -12.35
N ARG A 263 -3.86 15.47 -11.82
CA ARG A 263 -5.20 15.88 -11.40
C ARG A 263 -6.18 15.86 -12.57
N ASP A 264 -5.81 16.43 -13.71
CA ASP A 264 -6.64 16.46 -14.92
C ASP A 264 -6.96 15.05 -15.44
N ALA A 265 -5.97 14.14 -15.43
CA ALA A 265 -6.17 12.74 -15.82
C ALA A 265 -7.19 12.05 -14.89
N VAL A 266 -7.04 12.19 -13.56
CA VAL A 266 -7.96 11.55 -12.60
C VAL A 266 -9.35 12.16 -12.65
N SER A 267 -9.47 13.50 -12.67
CA SER A 267 -10.76 14.19 -12.82
C SER A 267 -11.47 13.77 -14.11
N GLY A 268 -10.72 13.62 -15.22
CA GLY A 268 -11.25 13.11 -16.48
C GLY A 268 -11.82 11.69 -16.36
N MET A 269 -11.16 10.79 -15.62
CA MET A 269 -11.67 9.43 -15.40
C MET A 269 -12.91 9.43 -14.52
N VAL A 270 -12.94 10.21 -13.43
CA VAL A 270 -14.13 10.37 -12.59
C VAL A 270 -15.31 10.81 -13.46
N ASP A 271 -15.14 11.85 -14.27
CA ASP A 271 -16.17 12.35 -15.18
C ASP A 271 -16.64 11.27 -16.18
N HIS A 272 -15.70 10.50 -16.73
CA HIS A 272 -16.02 9.41 -17.65
C HIS A 272 -16.87 8.33 -16.97
N LEU A 273 -16.45 7.86 -15.80
CA LEU A 273 -17.16 6.84 -15.03
C LEU A 273 -18.55 7.32 -14.59
N SER A 274 -18.67 8.55 -14.10
CA SER A 274 -19.96 9.12 -13.72
C SER A 274 -20.92 9.22 -14.90
N ARG A 275 -20.45 9.65 -16.08
CA ARG A 275 -21.31 9.81 -17.27
C ARG A 275 -21.71 8.50 -17.93
N TRP A 276 -20.79 7.53 -18.02
CA TRP A 276 -20.98 6.33 -18.85
C TRP A 276 -21.23 5.04 -18.05
N ARG A 277 -20.95 5.05 -16.74
CA ARG A 277 -21.23 3.95 -15.81
C ARG A 277 -22.25 4.31 -14.73
N ASP A 278 -22.82 5.52 -14.78
CA ASP A 278 -23.85 6.01 -13.85
C ASP A 278 -23.41 5.91 -12.37
N LEU A 279 -22.14 6.22 -12.12
CA LEU A 279 -21.55 6.22 -10.78
C LEU A 279 -21.62 7.61 -10.16
N ALA A 280 -21.95 7.68 -8.86
CA ALA A 280 -21.74 8.89 -8.08
C ALA A 280 -20.25 9.31 -8.17
N PRO A 281 -19.93 10.60 -8.30
CA PRO A 281 -18.53 11.05 -8.44
C PRO A 281 -17.62 10.53 -7.31
N GLU A 282 -18.10 10.48 -6.07
CA GLU A 282 -17.37 9.99 -4.91
C GLU A 282 -17.04 8.49 -5.05
N ASP A 283 -17.97 7.72 -5.58
CA ASP A 283 -17.80 6.29 -5.83
C ASP A 283 -16.82 6.04 -6.99
N ALA A 284 -16.90 6.86 -8.04
CA ALA A 284 -15.96 6.83 -9.14
C ALA A 284 -14.53 7.15 -8.69
N TYR A 285 -14.36 8.15 -7.80
CA TYR A 285 -13.07 8.53 -7.26
C TYR A 285 -12.47 7.46 -6.34
N LEU A 286 -13.29 6.85 -5.47
CA LEU A 286 -12.87 5.68 -4.68
C LEU A 286 -12.42 4.52 -5.58
N LEU A 287 -13.22 4.17 -6.60
CA LEU A 287 -12.84 3.12 -7.55
C LEU A 287 -11.52 3.43 -8.27
N CYS A 288 -11.30 4.68 -8.66
CA CYS A 288 -10.03 5.11 -9.23
C CYS A 288 -8.86 4.81 -8.28
N SER A 289 -8.99 5.14 -6.98
CA SER A 289 -7.93 4.93 -5.99
C SER A 289 -7.59 3.46 -5.75
N VAL A 290 -8.59 2.56 -5.78
CA VAL A 290 -8.38 1.16 -5.41
C VAL A 290 -7.97 0.25 -6.57
N CYS A 291 -8.07 0.69 -7.83
CA CYS A 291 -7.77 -0.17 -8.97
C CYS A 291 -7.24 0.50 -10.24
N GLY A 292 -7.26 1.83 -10.35
CA GLY A 292 -6.77 2.52 -11.56
C GLY A 292 -5.25 2.72 -11.55
N ASP A 293 -4.67 2.99 -12.72
CA ASP A 293 -3.22 3.23 -12.85
C ASP A 293 -2.95 4.68 -13.26
N LEU A 294 -2.45 5.52 -12.35
CA LEU A 294 -1.88 6.82 -12.69
C LEU A 294 -0.45 6.63 -13.21
N ARG A 295 -0.23 6.99 -14.48
CA ARG A 295 1.04 6.74 -15.18
C ARG A 295 1.58 8.02 -15.81
N ILE A 296 2.82 8.34 -15.50
CA ILE A 296 3.61 9.25 -16.33
C ILE A 296 3.80 8.59 -17.69
N SER A 297 3.24 9.17 -18.75
CA SER A 297 3.29 8.59 -20.10
C SER A 297 4.51 9.07 -20.87
N GLU A 298 4.81 10.36 -20.82
CA GLU A 298 6.08 10.92 -21.30
C GLU A 298 6.48 12.17 -20.51
N VAL A 299 7.79 12.45 -20.46
CA VAL A 299 8.40 13.58 -19.72
C VAL A 299 9.46 14.34 -20.53
N VAL A 300 9.42 14.26 -21.86
CA VAL A 300 10.53 14.73 -22.71
C VAL A 300 10.11 15.75 -23.77
N ASP A 301 8.81 15.86 -24.06
CA ASP A 301 8.30 16.69 -25.15
C ASP A 301 7.98 18.13 -24.70
N ALA A 302 9.02 18.86 -24.31
CA ALA A 302 8.90 20.24 -23.84
C ALA A 302 8.08 21.15 -24.79
N PRO A 303 7.20 22.02 -24.26
CA PRO A 303 7.08 22.39 -22.84
C PRO A 303 6.05 21.57 -22.04
N ASN A 304 5.43 20.54 -22.63
CA ASN A 304 4.34 19.81 -21.97
C ASN A 304 4.74 18.37 -21.69
N TRP A 305 4.07 17.78 -20.71
CA TRP A 305 4.19 16.38 -20.35
C TRP A 305 2.82 15.73 -20.28
N VAL A 306 2.77 14.41 -20.47
CA VAL A 306 1.53 13.64 -20.45
C VAL A 306 1.51 12.72 -19.24
N VAL A 307 0.47 12.87 -18.41
CA VAL A 307 0.06 11.89 -17.40
C VAL A 307 -1.24 11.25 -17.86
N SER A 308 -1.32 9.93 -17.76
CA SER A 308 -2.51 9.15 -18.14
C SER A 308 -3.04 8.39 -16.94
N PHE A 309 -4.35 8.31 -16.83
CA PHE A 309 -5.03 7.48 -15.84
C PHE A 309 -5.77 6.34 -16.55
N TYR A 310 -5.36 5.10 -16.27
CA TYR A 310 -5.92 3.88 -16.88
C TYR A 310 -6.87 3.21 -15.90
N PHE A 311 -8.13 3.03 -16.29
CA PHE A 311 -9.12 2.31 -15.49
C PHE A 311 -9.36 0.90 -16.07
N PRO A 312 -9.20 -0.17 -15.27
CA PRO A 312 -9.30 -1.54 -15.77
C PRO A 312 -10.76 -1.95 -16.03
N ARG A 313 -11.05 -2.38 -17.27
CA ARG A 313 -12.41 -2.74 -17.70
C ARG A 313 -12.98 -3.97 -16.99
N ILE A 314 -12.12 -4.85 -16.47
CA ILE A 314 -12.53 -6.05 -15.73
C ILE A 314 -13.36 -5.72 -14.48
N VAL A 315 -13.28 -4.48 -13.98
CA VAL A 315 -14.07 -4.07 -12.82
C VAL A 315 -15.57 -4.11 -13.10
N PHE A 316 -15.99 -3.96 -14.37
CA PHE A 316 -17.40 -3.93 -14.78
C PHE A 316 -17.84 -5.14 -15.62
N GLU A 317 -16.93 -6.06 -15.96
CA GLU A 317 -17.15 -7.18 -16.89
C GLU A 317 -16.96 -8.55 -16.24
#